data_AF-X1JAZ0-F1
#
_entry.id   AF-X1JAZ0-F1
#
_cell.length_a   1.000
_cell.length_b   1.000
_cell.length_c   1.000
_cell.angle_alpha   90.00
_cell.angle_beta   90.00
_cell.angle_gamma   90.00
#
_symmetry.space_group_name_H-M   'P 1'
#
loop_
_entity.id
_entity.type
_entity.pdbx_description
1 polymer ?
#
loop_
_entity_poly.entity_id
_entity_poly.type
_entity_poly.pdbx_seq_one_letter_code
_entity_poly.pdbx_strand_id
1 'polypeptide(L)'
;MEEVFRGTWVVAYRELLRFVQERSRMLSSFGMPVLFLIIFGAGFNQIIGTLTPGVDFIKFIYPGIVAMTVLMTSVFSGLSVVWDREFGFLKEVLVAPLSRTGIVLGKAAGGATVATIQGSMMLVLAPIIGIALTPILVIKVVPLLIIISLSL
;
A
#
# COMPACT_ATOMS: atom_id res chain seq x y z
N MET A 1 -14.61 16.10 20.20
CA MET A 1 -13.92 14.87 19.75
C MET A 1 -14.74 14.06 18.76
N GLU A 2 -16.07 13.95 18.92
CA GLU A 2 -16.93 13.22 17.98
C GLU A 2 -16.83 13.69 16.52
N GLU A 3 -16.73 14.99 16.29
CA GLU A 3 -16.58 15.55 14.92
C GLU A 3 -15.26 15.17 14.25
N VAL A 4 -14.19 15.01 15.03
CA VAL A 4 -12.88 14.56 14.53
C VAL A 4 -12.97 13.09 14.13
N PHE A 5 -13.53 12.25 15.01
CA PHE A 5 -13.69 10.83 14.75
C PHE A 5 -14.60 10.55 13.54
N ARG A 6 -15.73 11.27 13.45
CA ARG A 6 -16.63 11.19 12.29
C ARG A 6 -15.94 11.62 11.01
N GLY A 7 -15.20 12.73 11.02
CA GLY A 7 -14.43 13.19 9.87
C GLY A 7 -13.37 12.18 9.42
N THR A 8 -12.63 11.60 10.36
CA THR A 8 -11.63 10.57 10.08
C THR A 8 -12.25 9.33 9.47
N TRP A 9 -13.32 8.80 10.07
CA TRP A 9 -13.98 7.60 9.58
C TRP A 9 -14.59 7.78 8.19
N VAL A 10 -15.32 8.86 7.95
CA VAL A 10 -16.00 9.12 6.67
C VAL A 10 -14.99 9.26 5.53
N VAL A 11 -13.90 10.00 5.77
CA VAL A 11 -12.87 10.20 4.74
C VAL A 11 -12.09 8.91 4.48
N ALA A 12 -11.72 8.17 5.53
CA ALA A 12 -11.03 6.89 5.38
C ALA A 12 -11.90 5.86 4.63
N TYR A 13 -13.19 5.78 4.96
CA TYR A 13 -14.14 4.90 4.30
C TYR A 13 -14.33 5.27 2.83
N ARG A 14 -14.40 6.56 2.51
CA ARG A 14 -14.49 7.03 1.12
C ARG A 14 -13.25 6.65 0.31
N GLU A 15 -12.06 6.77 0.88
CA GLU A 15 -10.82 6.37 0.20
C GLU A 15 -10.81 4.86 -0.10
N LEU A 16 -11.24 4.05 0.86
CA LEU A 16 -11.42 2.61 0.69
C LEU A 16 -12.44 2.26 -0.40
N LEU A 17 -13.60 2.94 -0.42
CA LEU A 17 -14.60 2.76 -1.46
C LEU A 17 -14.06 3.13 -2.85
N ARG A 18 -13.34 4.25 -2.97
CA ARG A 18 -12.73 4.68 -4.23
C ARG A 18 -11.72 3.63 -4.72
N PHE A 19 -10.90 3.09 -3.82
CA PHE A 19 -9.97 2.01 -4.14
C PHE A 19 -10.68 0.74 -4.65
N VAL A 20 -11.77 0.33 -4.01
CA VAL A 20 -12.54 -0.87 -4.42
C VAL A 20 -13.29 -0.65 -5.73
N GLN A 21 -13.79 0.57 -5.98
CA GLN A 21 -14.50 0.91 -7.22
C GLN A 21 -13.54 1.09 -8.40
N GLU A 22 -12.34 1.62 -8.18
CA GLU A 22 -11.30 1.75 -9.20
C GLU A 22 -10.55 0.42 -9.44
N ARG A 23 -11.28 -0.62 -9.84
CA ARG A 23 -10.73 -1.96 -10.12
C ARG A 23 -9.57 -1.93 -11.10
N SER A 24 -9.64 -1.04 -12.11
CA SER A 24 -8.56 -0.86 -13.08
C SER A 24 -7.28 -0.32 -12.43
N ARG A 25 -7.40 0.58 -11.45
CA ARG A 25 -6.27 1.14 -10.71
C ARG A 25 -5.66 0.12 -9.77
N MET A 26 -6.50 -0.68 -9.11
CA MET A 26 -6.04 -1.78 -8.26
C MET A 26 -5.27 -2.84 -9.06
N LEU A 27 -5.77 -3.22 -10.24
CA LEU A 27 -5.05 -4.15 -11.11
C LEU A 27 -3.74 -3.56 -11.64
N SER A 28 -3.74 -2.30 -12.06
CA SER A 28 -2.54 -1.67 -12.63
C SER A 28 -1.48 -1.39 -11.56
N SER A 29 -1.88 -1.03 -10.33
CA SER A 29 -0.95 -0.80 -9.22
C SER A 29 -0.28 -2.10 -8.75
N PHE A 30 -0.96 -3.24 -8.87
CA PHE A 30 -0.40 -4.56 -8.58
C PHE A 30 0.40 -5.15 -9.77
N GLY A 31 0.00 -4.82 -10.99
CA GLY A 31 0.64 -5.33 -12.21
C GLY A 31 2.11 -4.96 -12.32
N MET A 32 2.47 -3.70 -12.02
CA MET A 32 3.87 -3.24 -12.06
C MET A 32 4.80 -3.99 -11.07
N PRO A 33 4.47 -4.11 -9.78
CA PRO A 33 5.22 -4.94 -8.83
C PRO A 33 5.37 -6.40 -9.25
N VAL A 34 4.31 -7.01 -9.79
CA VAL A 34 4.36 -8.39 -10.29
C VAL A 34 5.27 -8.52 -11.49
N LEU A 35 5.20 -7.58 -12.45
CA LEU A 35 6.11 -7.54 -13.58
C LEU A 35 7.56 -7.41 -13.11
N PHE A 36 7.82 -6.54 -12.12
CA PHE A 36 9.14 -6.39 -11.52
C PHE A 36 9.61 -7.71 -10.88
N LEU A 37 8.72 -8.39 -10.14
CA LEU A 37 9.02 -9.69 -9.57
C LEU A 37 9.31 -10.76 -10.64
N ILE A 38 8.60 -10.77 -11.76
CA ILE A 38 8.87 -11.74 -12.84
C ILE A 38 10.21 -11.42 -13.52
N ILE A 39 10.43 -10.17 -13.91
CA ILE A 39 11.62 -9.74 -14.64
C ILE A 39 12.87 -9.91 -13.76
N PHE A 40 12.86 -9.37 -12.55
CA PHE A 40 14.01 -9.43 -11.67
C PHE A 40 14.07 -10.75 -10.91
N GLY A 41 12.95 -11.24 -10.41
CA GLY A 41 12.91 -12.48 -9.63
C GLY A 41 13.15 -13.74 -10.45
N ALA A 42 12.54 -13.90 -11.62
CA ALA A 42 12.78 -15.08 -12.46
C ALA A 42 13.97 -14.87 -13.41
N GLY A 43 14.06 -13.69 -14.04
CA GLY A 43 15.11 -13.40 -15.02
C GLY A 43 16.51 -13.36 -14.42
N PHE A 44 16.73 -12.60 -13.34
CA PHE A 44 18.05 -12.50 -12.71
C PHE A 44 18.40 -13.69 -11.81
N ASN A 45 17.41 -14.43 -11.31
CA ASN A 45 17.70 -15.65 -10.55
C ASN A 45 18.40 -16.70 -11.41
N GLN A 46 18.09 -16.81 -12.70
CA GLN A 46 18.84 -17.70 -13.60
C GLN A 46 20.30 -17.27 -13.82
N ILE A 47 20.62 -15.98 -13.64
CA ILE A 47 21.96 -15.42 -13.86
C ILE A 47 22.79 -15.44 -12.57
N ILE A 48 22.19 -15.02 -11.45
CA ILE A 48 22.84 -14.86 -10.14
C ILE A 48 22.73 -16.14 -9.31
N GLY A 49 21.61 -16.85 -9.41
CA GLY A 49 21.34 -18.08 -8.68
C GLY A 49 21.25 -17.90 -7.17
N THR A 50 21.92 -18.80 -6.46
CA THR A 50 21.96 -18.85 -5.00
C THR A 50 23.03 -17.90 -4.46
N LEU A 51 22.60 -16.92 -3.65
CA LEU A 51 23.50 -15.94 -3.03
C LEU A 51 24.19 -16.51 -1.79
N THR A 52 23.47 -17.32 -1.02
CA THR A 52 23.93 -17.94 0.24
C THR A 52 23.19 -19.27 0.37
N PRO A 53 23.74 -20.31 1.03
CA PRO A 53 23.03 -21.59 1.19
C PRO A 53 21.60 -21.40 1.71
N GLY A 54 20.60 -21.79 0.90
CA GLY A 54 19.17 -21.67 1.20
C GLY A 54 18.49 -20.35 0.79
N VAL A 55 19.24 -19.34 0.33
CA VAL A 55 18.71 -18.03 -0.09
C VAL A 55 19.02 -17.77 -1.57
N ASP A 56 17.99 -17.92 -2.39
CA ASP A 56 18.02 -17.58 -3.82
C ASP A 56 17.79 -16.08 -4.02
N PHE A 57 18.29 -15.54 -5.13
CA PHE A 57 18.14 -14.12 -5.46
C PHE A 57 16.70 -13.61 -5.37
N ILE A 58 15.73 -14.43 -5.81
CA ILE A 58 14.31 -14.08 -5.74
C ILE A 58 13.80 -13.89 -4.31
N LYS A 59 14.30 -14.69 -3.34
CA LYS A 59 13.93 -14.59 -1.92
C LYS A 59 14.53 -13.33 -1.28
N PHE A 60 15.70 -12.92 -1.76
CA PHE A 60 16.37 -11.70 -1.30
C PHE A 60 15.68 -10.42 -1.79
N ILE A 61 15.28 -10.35 -3.07
CA ILE A 61 14.69 -9.14 -3.65
C ILE A 61 13.22 -8.93 -3.29
N TYR A 62 12.49 -10.01 -3.02
CA TYR A 62 11.06 -9.99 -2.73
C TYR A 62 10.61 -8.98 -1.65
N PRO A 63 11.19 -8.93 -0.43
CA PRO A 63 10.79 -7.94 0.58
C PRO A 63 11.02 -6.50 0.11
N GLY A 64 12.04 -6.25 -0.72
CA GLY A 64 12.28 -4.94 -1.33
C GLY A 64 11.16 -4.53 -2.28
N ILE A 65 10.65 -5.47 -3.09
CA ILE A 65 9.52 -5.24 -4.00
C ILE A 65 8.23 -4.97 -3.21
N VAL A 66 8.00 -5.71 -2.11
CA VAL A 66 6.86 -5.45 -1.21
C VAL A 66 6.94 -4.02 -0.64
N ALA A 67 8.11 -3.62 -0.12
CA ALA A 67 8.32 -2.28 0.41
C ALA A 67 8.14 -1.19 -0.67
N MET A 68 8.67 -1.41 -1.87
CA MET A 68 8.50 -0.50 -3.00
C MET A 68 7.02 -0.34 -3.39
N THR A 69 6.24 -1.43 -3.37
CA THR A 69 4.80 -1.39 -3.68
C THR A 69 4.05 -0.50 -2.68
N VAL A 70 4.33 -0.68 -1.39
CA VAL A 70 3.70 0.08 -0.30
C VAL A 70 4.11 1.55 -0.38
N LEU A 71 5.39 1.83 -0.65
CA LEU A 71 5.91 3.18 -0.83
C LEU A 71 5.21 3.89 -1.99
N MET A 72 5.19 3.27 -3.18
CA MET A 72 4.55 3.86 -4.35
C MET A 72 3.06 4.14 -4.09
N THR A 73 2.36 3.20 -3.46
CA THR A 73 0.94 3.37 -3.11
C THR A 73 0.72 4.55 -2.15
N SER A 74 1.59 4.69 -1.15
CA SER A 74 1.49 5.77 -0.15
C SER A 74 1.75 7.13 -0.79
N VAL A 75 2.78 7.24 -1.65
CA VAL A 75 3.07 8.47 -2.41
C VAL A 75 1.90 8.85 -3.31
N PHE A 76 1.31 7.91 -4.05
CA PHE A 76 0.14 8.19 -4.88
C PHE A 76 -1.10 8.58 -4.06
N SER A 77 -1.26 8.03 -2.85
CA SER A 77 -2.30 8.47 -1.92
C SER A 77 -2.08 9.93 -1.50
N GLY A 78 -0.85 10.32 -1.18
CA GLY A 78 -0.47 11.70 -0.90
C GLY A 78 -0.73 12.64 -2.09
N LEU A 79 -0.35 12.23 -3.31
CA LEU A 79 -0.63 12.98 -4.53
C LEU A 79 -2.14 13.17 -4.76
N SER A 80 -2.97 12.19 -4.40
CA SER A 80 -4.42 12.33 -4.49
C SER A 80 -4.98 13.47 -3.61
N VAL A 81 -4.25 13.91 -2.58
CA VAL A 81 -4.59 15.11 -1.80
C VAL A 81 -4.47 16.36 -2.65
N VAL A 82 -3.43 16.44 -3.47
CA VAL A 82 -3.19 17.57 -4.37
C VAL A 82 -4.26 17.60 -5.47
N TRP A 83 -4.57 16.44 -6.07
CA TRP A 83 -5.63 16.33 -7.06
C TRP A 83 -7.02 16.70 -6.49
N ASP A 84 -7.36 16.20 -5.31
CA ASP A 84 -8.60 16.60 -4.62
C ASP A 84 -8.63 18.12 -4.31
N ARG A 85 -7.47 18.79 -4.22
CA ARG A 85 -7.39 20.23 -4.04
C ARG A 85 -7.59 21.00 -5.35
N GLU A 86 -7.04 20.49 -6.45
CA GLU A 86 -7.17 21.09 -7.78
C GLU A 86 -8.59 21.00 -8.34
N PHE A 87 -9.26 19.86 -8.17
CA PHE A 87 -10.61 19.62 -8.72
C PHE A 87 -11.76 20.21 -7.89
N GLY A 88 -11.47 21.01 -6.86
CA GLY A 88 -12.52 21.69 -6.06
C GLY A 88 -13.20 20.80 -5.02
N PHE A 89 -13.18 19.47 -5.19
CA PHE A 89 -12.92 18.45 -4.15
C PHE A 89 -12.99 18.92 -2.69
N LEU A 90 -11.83 19.43 -2.28
CA LEU A 90 -11.53 19.88 -0.92
C LEU A 90 -12.37 21.08 -0.48
N LYS A 91 -12.82 21.94 -1.42
CA LYS A 91 -13.69 23.08 -1.10
C LYS A 91 -15.10 22.64 -0.73
N GLU A 92 -15.63 21.60 -1.36
CA GLU A 92 -16.94 21.02 -1.00
C GLU A 92 -16.89 20.33 0.37
N VAL A 93 -15.82 19.60 0.67
CA VAL A 93 -15.65 18.94 1.99
C VAL A 93 -15.47 19.96 3.12
N LEU A 94 -14.85 21.11 2.86
CA LEU A 94 -14.68 22.17 3.86
C LEU A 94 -15.98 22.94 4.16
N VAL A 95 -17.02 22.80 3.33
CA VAL A 95 -18.36 23.35 3.59
C VAL A 95 -19.18 22.42 4.49
N ALA A 96 -18.85 21.13 4.53
CA ALA A 96 -19.44 20.20 5.49
C ALA A 96 -18.96 20.51 6.91
N PRO A 97 -19.79 20.29 7.96
CA PRO A 97 -19.41 20.50 9.36
C PRO A 97 -18.47 19.39 9.86
N LEU A 98 -17.27 19.33 9.27
CA LEU A 98 -16.24 18.35 9.58
C LEU A 98 -14.97 19.07 10.05
N SER A 99 -14.35 18.55 11.11
CA SER A 99 -13.08 19.08 11.60
C SER A 99 -11.97 18.89 10.55
N ARG A 100 -11.22 19.97 10.26
CA ARG A 100 -10.06 19.94 9.35
C ARG A 100 -9.05 18.86 9.73
N THR A 101 -8.81 18.69 11.03
CA THR A 101 -7.91 17.65 11.57
C THR A 101 -8.45 16.25 11.29
N GLY A 102 -9.78 16.06 11.39
CA GLY A 102 -10.44 14.80 11.07
C GLY A 102 -10.25 14.39 9.61
N ILE A 103 -10.31 15.35 8.68
CA ILE A 103 -10.10 15.12 7.24
C ILE A 103 -8.67 14.66 6.95
N VAL A 104 -7.67 15.33 7.54
CA VAL A 104 -6.24 14.97 7.35
C VAL A 104 -5.97 13.57 7.89
N LEU A 105 -6.42 13.28 9.12
CA LEU A 105 -6.26 11.96 9.73
C LEU A 105 -6.99 10.87 8.94
N GLY A 106 -8.19 11.16 8.44
CA GLY A 106 -8.96 10.20 7.64
C GLY A 106 -8.28 9.86 6.32
N LYS A 107 -7.66 10.86 5.66
CA LYS A 107 -6.94 10.64 4.42
C LYS A 107 -5.63 9.88 4.62
N ALA A 108 -4.89 10.19 5.69
CA ALA A 108 -3.72 9.42 6.09
C ALA A 108 -4.09 7.96 6.42
N ALA A 109 -5.13 7.74 7.23
CA ALA A 109 -5.59 6.41 7.60
C ALA A 109 -6.12 5.61 6.39
N GLY A 110 -6.89 6.25 5.51
CA GLY A 110 -7.39 5.65 4.27
C GLY A 110 -6.25 5.22 3.34
N GLY A 111 -5.29 6.12 3.10
CA GLY A 111 -4.09 5.84 2.30
C GLY A 111 -3.23 4.70 2.88
N ALA A 112 -2.96 4.76 4.19
CA ALA A 112 -2.21 3.72 4.90
C ALA A 112 -2.90 2.36 4.81
N THR A 113 -4.23 2.32 4.91
CA THR A 113 -5.00 1.08 4.78
C THR A 113 -4.90 0.52 3.36
N VAL A 114 -5.04 1.36 2.34
CA VAL A 114 -4.91 0.93 0.93
C VAL A 114 -3.49 0.41 0.64
N ALA A 115 -2.46 1.11 1.09
CA ALA A 115 -1.07 0.67 0.94
C ALA A 115 -0.79 -0.65 1.67
N THR A 116 -1.34 -0.82 2.87
CA THR A 116 -1.25 -2.07 3.63
C THR A 116 -1.97 -3.22 2.91
N ILE A 117 -3.15 -2.97 2.34
CA ILE A 117 -3.86 -3.96 1.53
C ILE A 117 -3.00 -4.38 0.33
N GLN A 118 -2.43 -3.44 -0.44
CA GLN A 118 -1.58 -3.79 -1.58
C GLN A 118 -0.30 -4.56 -1.17
N GLY A 119 0.35 -4.14 -0.07
CA GLY A 119 1.47 -4.89 0.49
C GLY A 119 1.08 -6.30 0.94
N SER A 120 -0.10 -6.46 1.54
CA SER A 120 -0.64 -7.76 1.93
C SER A 120 -0.98 -8.65 0.72
N MET A 121 -1.49 -8.08 -0.37
CA MET A 121 -1.71 -8.80 -1.62
C MET A 121 -0.38 -9.30 -2.19
N MET A 122 0.69 -8.51 -2.10
CA MET A 122 2.01 -8.98 -2.50
C MET A 122 2.46 -10.15 -1.63
N LEU A 123 2.25 -10.12 -0.30
CA LEU A 123 2.56 -11.22 0.61
C LEU A 123 1.89 -12.54 0.20
N VAL A 124 0.70 -12.53 -0.39
CA VAL A 124 0.04 -13.75 -0.89
C VAL A 124 0.89 -14.49 -1.94
N LEU A 125 1.78 -13.78 -2.66
CA LEU A 125 2.69 -14.39 -3.63
C LEU A 125 3.94 -15.02 -2.99
N ALA A 126 4.22 -14.78 -1.71
CA ALA A 126 5.43 -15.29 -1.03
C ALA A 126 5.54 -16.84 -1.05
N PRO A 127 4.46 -17.62 -0.84
CA PRO A 127 4.53 -19.08 -0.90
C PRO A 127 4.90 -19.60 -2.29
N ILE A 128 4.48 -18.90 -3.35
CA ILE A 128 4.77 -19.26 -4.75
C ILE A 128 6.28 -19.14 -5.02
N ILE A 129 6.94 -18.21 -4.33
CA ILE A 129 8.38 -17.92 -4.45
C ILE A 129 9.22 -18.87 -3.55
N GLY A 130 8.56 -19.74 -2.77
CA GLY A 130 9.22 -20.62 -1.82
C GLY A 130 9.67 -19.90 -0.54
N ILE A 131 9.04 -18.77 -0.20
CA ILE A 131 9.21 -18.10 1.10
C ILE A 131 8.18 -18.68 2.06
N ALA A 132 8.66 -19.31 3.12
CA ALA A 132 7.79 -19.84 4.18
C ALA A 132 7.16 -18.69 4.97
N LEU A 133 5.92 -18.35 4.66
CA LEU A 133 5.12 -17.45 5.49
C LEU A 133 4.72 -18.17 6.77
N THR A 134 5.42 -17.88 7.86
CA THR A 134 4.94 -18.23 9.19
C THR A 134 3.91 -17.19 9.66
N PRO A 135 2.85 -17.59 10.39
CA PRO A 135 1.90 -16.63 10.96
C PRO A 135 2.58 -15.54 11.80
N ILE A 136 3.67 -15.89 12.49
CA ILE A 136 4.53 -14.95 13.23
C ILE A 136 5.11 -13.85 12.32
N LEU A 137 5.51 -14.20 11.10
CA LEU A 137 6.09 -13.26 10.14
C LEU A 137 5.02 -12.28 9.66
N VAL A 138 3.83 -12.78 9.35
CA VAL A 138 2.69 -11.94 8.94
C VAL A 138 2.33 -10.95 10.05
N ILE A 139 2.26 -11.41 11.29
CA ILE A 139 1.98 -10.56 12.46
C ILE A 139 3.06 -9.48 12.66
N LYS A 140 4.32 -9.75 12.30
CA LYS A 140 5.39 -8.74 12.37
C LYS A 140 5.39 -7.77 11.19
N VAL A 141 5.12 -8.26 9.98
CA VAL A 141 5.22 -7.46 8.74
C VAL A 141 4.04 -6.52 8.60
N VAL A 142 2.82 -6.94 8.95
CA VAL A 142 1.62 -6.08 8.78
C VAL A 142 1.71 -4.76 9.56
N PRO A 143 2.09 -4.74 10.86
CA PRO A 143 2.31 -3.48 11.58
C PRO A 143 3.44 -2.63 10.98
N LEU A 144 4.51 -3.27 10.49
CA LEU A 144 5.60 -2.56 9.82
C LEU A 144 5.10 -1.85 8.55
N LEU A 145 4.28 -2.52 7.74
CA LEU A 145 3.68 -1.93 6.54
C LEU A 145 2.79 -0.75 6.87
N ILE A 146 2.00 -0.85 7.94
CA ILE A 146 1.17 0.26 8.43
C ILE A 146 2.05 1.45 8.81
N ILE A 147 3.10 1.24 9.62
CA ILE A 147 4.02 2.31 10.06
C ILE A 147 4.69 2.98 8.85
N ILE A 148 5.21 2.19 7.91
CA ILE A 148 5.85 2.71 6.70
C ILE A 148 4.85 3.55 5.90
N SER A 149 3.64 3.03 5.66
CA SER A 149 2.62 3.72 4.87
C SER A 149 2.09 5.00 5.51
N LEU A 150 2.14 5.10 6.84
CA LEU A 150 1.68 6.28 7.58
C LEU A 150 2.79 7.34 7.70
N SER A 151 4.06 6.92 7.60
CA SER A 151 5.23 7.81 7.61
C SER A 151 5.49 8.55 6.30
N LEU A 152 4.95 8.03 5.20
CA LEU A 152 5.13 8.51 3.82
C LEU A 152 3.90 9.29 3.34
#